data_AF-A0A2C5ZYQ9-F1
#
_entry.id   AF-A0A2C5ZYQ9-F1
#
_cell.length_a   1.000
_cell.length_b   1.000
_cell.length_c   1.000
_cell.angle_alpha   90.00
_cell.angle_beta   90.00
_cell.angle_gamma   90.00
#
_symmetry.space_group_name_H-M   'P 1'
#
loop_
_entity.id
_entity.type
_entity.pdbx_description
1 polymer ?
#
loop_
_entity_poly.entity_id
_entity_poly.type
_entity_poly.pdbx_seq_one_letter_code
_entity_poly.pdbx_strand_id
1 'polypeptide(L)' 'MRLPEHARRTVLYGHDAKTGFVRGRYTIGLDSGCVRGGALTAAVIEAGPVPGSFRYSTVQVPCEKPAETG' A
#
# COMPACT_ATOMS: atom_id res chain seq x y z
N MET A 1 23.56 10.77 -1.57
CA MET A 1 22.96 12.07 -1.17
C MET A 1 21.57 11.82 -0.60
N ARG A 2 21.22 12.34 0.58
CA ARG A 2 19.90 12.14 1.22
C ARG A 2 19.10 13.43 1.03
N LEU A 3 17.93 13.35 0.38
CA LEU A 3 17.07 14.52 0.17
C LEU A 3 16.64 15.13 1.52
N PRO A 4 16.47 16.47 1.59
CA PRO A 4 15.87 17.13 2.74
C PRO A 4 14.45 16.59 2.97
N GLU A 5 14.00 16.59 4.21
CA GLU A 5 12.79 15.87 4.63
C GLU A 5 11.56 16.25 3.80
N HIS A 6 11.33 17.54 3.57
CA HIS A 6 10.21 18.07 2.79
C HIS A 6 10.23 17.64 1.30
N ALA A 7 11.40 17.29 0.78
CA ALA A 7 11.59 16.87 -0.61
C ALA A 7 11.53 15.34 -0.78
N ARG A 8 11.47 14.58 0.32
CA ARG A 8 11.32 13.13 0.25
C ARG A 8 9.92 12.77 -0.26
N ARG A 9 9.85 11.65 -0.95
CA ARG A 9 8.61 11.08 -1.47
C ARG A 9 8.59 9.60 -1.12
N THR A 10 7.38 9.10 -0.85
CA THR A 10 7.10 7.67 -0.75
C THR A 10 6.35 7.27 -2.00
N VAL A 11 6.78 6.19 -2.66
CA VAL A 11 6.16 5.68 -3.88
C VAL A 11 5.20 4.57 -3.50
N LEU A 12 3.92 4.75 -3.83
CA LEU A 12 2.88 3.73 -3.69
C LEU A 12 2.63 3.12 -5.07
N TYR A 13 2.64 1.79 -5.16
CA TYR A 13 2.49 1.08 -6.43
C TYR A 13 1.69 -0.21 -6.25
N GLY A 14 1.25 -0.78 -7.36
CA GLY A 14 0.57 -2.08 -7.42
C GLY A 14 1.12 -2.92 -8.56
N HIS A 15 0.25 -3.71 -9.22
CA HIS A 15 0.51 -4.56 -10.39
C HIS A 15 1.28 -5.86 -10.11
N ASP A 16 2.29 -5.84 -9.24
CA ASP A 16 3.06 -7.04 -8.91
C ASP A 16 2.40 -7.87 -7.80
N ALA A 17 1.24 -8.45 -8.14
CA ALA A 17 0.51 -9.33 -7.25
C ALA A 17 1.35 -10.56 -6.84
N LYS A 18 2.30 -11.01 -7.68
CA LYS A 18 3.14 -12.18 -7.41
C LYS A 18 4.00 -11.97 -6.17
N THR A 19 4.54 -10.76 -6.00
CA THR A 19 5.33 -10.40 -4.82
C THR A 19 4.44 -10.12 -3.60
N GLY A 20 3.21 -9.66 -3.79
CA GLY A 20 2.27 -9.41 -2.70
C GLY A 20 2.45 -8.03 -2.06
N PHE A 21 1.92 -7.84 -0.85
CA PHE A 21 2.12 -6.60 -0.09
C PHE A 21 3.57 -6.44 0.37
N VAL A 22 4.18 -5.29 0.08
CA VAL A 22 5.56 -4.97 0.46
C VAL A 22 5.63 -3.60 1.11
N ARG A 23 6.32 -3.50 2.25
CA ARG A 23 6.58 -2.23 2.93
C ARG A 23 8.09 -1.98 3.03
N GLY A 24 8.59 -1.11 2.16
CA GLY A 24 9.95 -0.58 2.20
C GLY A 24 10.03 0.75 2.95
N ARG A 25 11.24 1.32 3.00
CA ARG A 25 11.50 2.60 3.67
C ARG A 25 10.80 3.78 3.00
N TYR A 26 10.72 3.77 1.67
CA TYR A 26 10.13 4.83 0.83
C TYR A 26 9.24 4.27 -0.28
N THR A 27 8.87 2.99 -0.18
CA THR A 27 8.14 2.24 -1.21
C THR A 27 7.08 1.37 -0.54
N ILE A 28 5.87 1.36 -1.09
CA ILE A 28 4.76 0.55 -0.59
C ILE A 28 4.08 -0.12 -1.79
N GLY A 29 4.24 -1.44 -1.88
CA GLY A 29 3.51 -2.27 -2.83
C GLY A 29 2.18 -2.71 -2.24
N LEU A 30 1.07 -2.29 -2.85
CA LEU A 30 -0.29 -2.53 -2.37
C LEU A 30 -0.94 -3.79 -2.95
N ASP A 31 -0.34 -4.41 -3.96
CA ASP A 31 -0.94 -5.54 -4.67
C ASP A 31 -0.75 -6.86 -3.90
N SER A 32 -1.62 -7.12 -2.94
CA SER A 32 -1.68 -8.37 -2.18
C SER A 32 -2.54 -9.44 -2.86
N GLY A 33 -2.90 -9.27 -4.14
CA GLY A 33 -3.55 -10.31 -4.92
C GLY A 33 -4.99 -10.64 -4.51
N CYS A 34 -5.81 -9.64 -4.19
CA CYS A 34 -7.23 -9.80 -3.82
C CYS A 34 -7.99 -10.84 -4.68
N VAL A 35 -7.98 -10.69 -6.01
CA VAL A 35 -8.71 -11.59 -6.95
C VAL A 35 -8.25 -13.05 -6.88
N ARG A 36 -7.04 -13.31 -6.39
CA ARG A 36 -6.50 -14.67 -6.23
C ARG A 36 -6.77 -15.26 -4.83
N GLY A 37 -7.64 -14.63 -4.03
CA GLY A 37 -7.95 -15.03 -2.65
C GLY A 37 -6.98 -14.45 -1.61
N GLY A 38 -6.25 -13.39 -1.96
CA GLY A 38 -5.40 -12.65 -1.03
C GLY A 38 -6.19 -11.61 -0.25
N ALA A 39 -5.69 -10.37 -0.23
CA ALA A 39 -6.38 -9.25 0.40
C ALA A 39 -6.48 -8.06 -0.56
N LEU A 40 -7.40 -7.15 -0.28
CA LEU A 40 -7.40 -5.80 -0.82
C LEU A 40 -6.66 -4.91 0.18
N THR A 41 -5.51 -4.36 -0.22
CA THR A 41 -4.71 -3.50 0.65
C THR A 41 -4.88 -2.02 0.29
N ALA A 42 -5.10 -1.21 1.32
CA ALA A 42 -5.14 0.24 1.23
C ALA A 42 -4.01 0.88 2.05
N ALA A 43 -3.46 1.95 1.49
CA ALA A 43 -2.67 2.94 2.20
C ALA A 43 -3.61 4.08 2.63
N VAL A 44 -3.83 4.24 3.93
CA VAL A 44 -4.65 5.33 4.46
C VAL A 44 -3.72 6.46 4.87
N ILE A 45 -3.90 7.64 4.26
CA ILE A 45 -3.13 8.85 4.54
C ILE A 45 -4.07 9.87 5.14
N GLU A 46 -3.84 10.22 6.40
CA GLU A 46 -4.65 11.16 7.17
C GLU A 46 -3.86 12.44 7.38
N ALA A 47 -4.48 13.60 7.20
CA ALA A 47 -3.86 14.86 7.62
C ALA A 47 -3.65 14.84 9.15
N GLY A 48 -2.45 15.22 9.59
CA GLY A 48 -2.13 15.32 11.01
C GLY A 48 -2.57 16.67 11.60
N PRO A 49 -2.48 16.81 12.94
CA PRO A 49 -2.97 17.99 13.65
C PRO A 49 -2.14 19.26 13.39
N VAL A 50 -0.92 19.12 12.86
CA VAL A 50 -0.01 20.23 12.53
C VAL A 50 0.07 20.39 11.02
N PRO A 51 0.11 21.63 10.48
CA PRO A 51 0.29 21.86 9.05
C PRO A 51 1.49 21.10 8.49
N GLY A 52 1.26 20.33 7.42
CA GLY A 52 2.30 19.52 6.77
C GLY A 52 2.59 18.16 7.42
N SER A 53 1.99 17.86 8.59
CA SER A 53 2.05 16.52 9.18
C SER A 53 0.98 15.61 8.59
N PHE A 54 1.27 14.31 8.50
CA PHE A 54 0.30 13.29 8.10
C PHE A 54 0.55 12.00 8.88
N ARG A 55 -0.51 11.22 9.09
CA ARG A 55 -0.42 9.85 9.58
C ARG A 55 -0.64 8.89 8.42
N TYR A 56 0.11 7.82 8.42
CA TYR A 56 -0.03 6.73 7.45
C TYR A 56 -0.35 5.44 8.19
N SER A 57 -1.35 4.71 7.71
CA SER A 57 -1.66 3.36 8.15
C SER A 57 -1.95 2.43 6.97
N THR A 58 -1.87 1.13 7.23
CA THR A 58 -2.19 0.09 6.25
C THR A 58 -3.46 -0.62 6.71
N VAL A 59 -4.41 -0.79 5.80
CA VAL A 59 -5.61 -1.60 6.02
C VAL A 59 -5.61 -2.73 5.01
N GLN A 60 -5.93 -3.95 5.45
CA GLN A 60 -6.08 -5.11 4.59
C GLN A 60 -7.42 -5.78 4.88
N VAL A 61 -8.23 -5.94 3.82
CA VAL A 61 -9.50 -6.67 3.89
C VAL A 61 -9.31 -7.98 3.15
N PRO A 62 -9.54 -9.14 3.79
CA PRO A 62 -9.48 -10.44 3.11
C PRO A 62 -10.45 -10.48 1.93
N CYS A 63 -10.02 -11.05 0.82
CA CYS A 63 -10.86 -11.25 -0.36
C CYS A 63 -11.21 -12.73 -0.52
N GLU A 64 -12.42 -12.99 -1.00
CA GLU A 64 -12.80 -14.31 -1.45
C GLU A 64 -12.29 -14.52 -2.87
N LYS A 65 -11.74 -15.71 -3.12
CA LYS A 65 -11.37 -16.11 -4.48
C LYS A 65 -12.68 -16.35 -5.26
N PRO A 66 -12.88 -15.74 -6.45
CA PRO A 66 -14.01 -16.07 -7.29
C PRO A 66 -14.02 -17.58 -7.58
N ALA A 67 -15.20 -18.18 -7.59
CA ALA A 67 -15.33 -19.58 -8.01
C ALA A 67 -14.74 -19.74 -9.41
N GLU A 68 -13.91 -20.77 -9.59
CA GLU A 68 -13.28 -21.07 -10.88
C GLU A 68 -14.38 -21.49 -11.86
N THR A 69 -14.82 -20.58 -12.72
CA THR A 69 -15.54 -20.98 -13.93
C THR A 69 -14.47 -21.48 -14.90
N GLY A 70 -14.41 -22.81 -15.03
CA GLY A 70 -13.42 -23.53 -15.85
C GLY A 70 -13.44 -23.18 -17.32
#